data_AF-A0A2M7Q0T2-F1
#
_entry.id   AF-A0A2M7Q0T2-F1
#
_cell.length_a   1.000
_cell.length_b   1.000
_cell.length_c   1.000
_cell.angle_alpha   90.00
_cell.angle_beta   90.00
_cell.angle_gamma   90.00
#
_symmetry.space_group_name_H-M   'P 1'
#
loop_
_entity.id
_entity.type
_entity.pdbx_description
1 polymer ?
#
loop_
_entity_poly.entity_id
_entity_poly.type
_entity_poly.pdbx_seq_one_letter_code
_entity_poly.pdbx_strand_id
1 'polypeptide(L)' 'MRLSEFQGDTIREVFKQCVGEHDELYLFGSRVDNHAKGSDIDLFLQTSLSQDAAFRAKLKMQGLLQR' A
#
# COMPACT_ATOMS: atom_id res chain seq x y z
N MET A 1 1.08 13.24 7.02
CA MET A 1 1.46 12.22 6.02
C MET A 1 1.98 12.93 4.79
N ARG A 2 3.19 12.60 4.34
CA ARG A 2 3.76 13.10 3.10
C ARG A 2 3.31 12.24 1.91
N LEU A 3 2.03 12.30 1.63
CA LEU A 3 1.37 11.76 0.44
C LEU A 3 0.44 12.85 -0.09
N SER A 4 0.39 13.07 -1.40
CA SER A 4 -0.68 13.88 -1.98
C SER A 4 -2.01 13.13 -1.88
N GLU A 5 -3.12 13.85 -2.00
CA GLU A 5 -4.46 13.23 -2.04
C GLU A 5 -4.54 12.19 -3.16
N PHE A 6 -4.08 12.55 -4.37
CA PHE A 6 -3.99 11.65 -5.52
C PHE A 6 -3.21 10.36 -5.21
N GLN A 7 -2.04 10.47 -4.56
CA GLN A 7 -1.26 9.29 -4.15
C GLN A 7 -2.03 8.43 -3.15
N GLY A 8 -2.63 9.05 -2.13
CA GLY A 8 -3.42 8.34 -1.13
C GLY A 8 -4.61 7.61 -1.75
N ASP A 9 -5.34 8.26 -2.65
CA ASP A 9 -6.49 7.68 -3.35
C ASP A 9 -6.08 6.54 -4.28
N THR A 10 -5.01 6.73 -5.05
CA THR A 10 -4.45 5.70 -5.94
C THR A 10 -4.05 4.46 -5.15
N ILE A 11 -3.35 4.62 -4.02
CA ILE A 11 -2.95 3.51 -3.15
C ILE A 11 -4.18 2.76 -2.61
N ARG A 12 -5.19 3.48 -2.13
CA ARG A 12 -6.44 2.89 -1.61
C ARG A 12 -7.20 2.13 -2.69
N GLU A 13 -7.26 2.68 -3.91
CA GLU A 13 -7.94 2.05 -5.04
C GLU A 13 -7.22 0.76 -5.46
N VAL A 14 -5.90 0.82 -5.66
CA VAL A 14 -5.09 -0.35 -6.02
C VAL A 14 -5.18 -1.44 -4.94
N PHE A 15 -5.16 -1.06 -3.68
CA PHE A 15 -5.35 -1.99 -2.56
C PHE A 15 -6.67 -2.77 -2.68
N LYS A 16 -7.80 -2.07 -2.86
CA LYS A 16 -9.12 -2.69 -3.04
C LYS A 16 -9.21 -3.62 -4.25
N GLN A 17 -8.39 -3.40 -5.28
CA GLN A 17 -8.33 -4.29 -6.45
C GLN A 17 -7.50 -5.57 -6.22
N CYS A 18 -6.73 -5.65 -5.13
CA CYS A 18 -5.75 -6.71 -4.91
C CYS A 18 -6.10 -7.63 -3.74
N VAL A 19 -6.89 -7.18 -2.78
CA VAL A 19 -7.16 -7.89 -1.52
C VAL A 19 -8.65 -7.90 -1.16
N GLY A 20 -9.02 -8.54 -0.05
CA GLY A 20 -10.40 -8.67 0.41
C GLY A 20 -10.92 -7.44 1.18
N GLU A 21 -12.23 -7.42 1.43
CA GLU A 21 -12.92 -6.28 2.08
C GLU A 21 -12.49 -6.04 3.54
N HIS A 22 -12.05 -7.09 4.24
CA HIS A 22 -11.62 -7.03 5.64
C HIS A 22 -10.11 -6.93 5.83
N ASP A 23 -9.35 -6.85 4.75
CA ASP A 23 -7.91 -6.65 4.82
C ASP A 23 -7.62 -5.18 5.15
N GLU A 24 -6.46 -4.93 5.77
CA GLU A 24 -6.08 -3.60 6.25
C GLU A 24 -4.74 -3.17 5.66
N LEU A 25 -4.64 -1.88 5.34
CA LEU A 25 -3.41 -1.27 4.82
C LEU A 25 -2.96 -0.15 5.75
N TYR A 26 -1.70 -0.23 6.17
CA TYR A 26 -1.10 0.75 7.05
C TYR A 26 0.07 1.45 6.34
N LEU A 27 0.07 2.78 6.39
CA LEU A 27 1.24 3.57 6.04
C LEU A 27 2.18 3.60 7.25
N PHE A 28 3.45 3.26 7.03
CA PHE A 28 4.49 3.40 8.04
C PHE A 28 5.74 4.06 7.43
N GLY A 29 6.82 4.08 8.20
CA GLY A 29 8.11 4.59 7.73
C GLY A 29 8.11 6.11 7.51
N SER A 30 8.95 6.56 6.59
CA SER A 30 9.31 7.99 6.48
C SER A 30 8.16 8.93 6.08
N ARG A 31 7.06 8.40 5.53
CA ARG A 31 5.93 9.19 5.01
C ARG A 31 4.85 9.50 6.03
N VAL A 32 4.92 8.93 7.24
CA VAL A 32 3.99 9.30 8.34
C VAL A 32 4.30 10.70 8.86
N ASP A 33 5.59 11.07 8.90
CA ASP A 33 6.09 12.39 9.25
C ASP A 33 6.28 13.25 7.98
N ASN A 34 5.79 14.49 8.01
CA ASN A 34 5.93 15.42 6.90
C ASN A 34 7.39 15.92 6.73
N HIS A 35 8.20 15.87 7.79
CA HIS A 35 9.55 16.43 7.83
C HIS A 35 10.68 15.40 7.64
N ALA A 36 10.42 14.10 7.84
CA ALA A 36 11.42 13.04 7.74
C ALA A 36 11.93 12.83 6.31
N LYS A 37 13.23 12.68 6.08
CA LYS A 37 13.76 12.39 4.72
C LYS A 37 13.47 10.95 4.31
N GLY A 38 13.01 10.73 3.08
CA GLY A 38 12.77 9.39 2.52
C GLY A 38 11.98 9.43 1.21
N SER A 39 12.51 8.78 0.18
CA SER A 39 11.91 8.72 -1.16
C SER A 39 10.79 7.69 -1.27
N ASP A 40 10.84 6.62 -0.47
CA ASP A 40 9.96 5.48 -0.66
C ASP A 40 8.68 5.61 0.17
N ILE A 41 7.66 4.83 -0.19
CA ILE A 41 6.40 4.72 0.55
C ILE A 41 6.36 3.32 1.15
N ASP A 42 6.44 3.24 2.48
CA ASP A 42 6.41 1.97 3.20
C ASP A 42 4.96 1.62 3.59
N LEU A 43 4.48 0.47 3.07
CA LEU A 43 3.12 -0.02 3.30
C LEU A 43 3.15 -1.40 3.95
N PHE A 44 2.33 -1.59 4.97
CA PHE A 44 2.12 -2.87 5.62
C PHE A 44 0.69 -3.37 5.35
N LEU A 45 0.60 -4.59 4.80
CA LEU A 45 -0.65 -5.27 4.51
C LEU A 45 -0.93 -6.31 5.60
N GLN A 46 -2.03 -6.13 6.32
CA GLN A 46 -2.57 -7.14 7.21
C GLN A 46 -3.72 -7.84 6.49
N THR A 47 -3.60 -9.16 6.31
CA THR A 47 -4.57 -9.91 5.51
C THR A 47 -4.78 -11.33 6.01
N SER A 48 -5.98 -11.87 5.81
CA SER A 48 -6.29 -13.28 6.03
C SER A 48 -5.95 -14.19 4.83
N LEU A 49 -5.41 -13.62 3.75
CA LEU A 49 -4.97 -14.39 2.59
C LEU A 49 -3.87 -15.39 2.97
N SER A 50 -3.84 -16.54 2.30
CA SER A 50 -2.70 -17.45 2.40
C SER A 50 -1.42 -16.77 1.92
N GLN A 51 -0.25 -17.23 2.37
CA GLN A 51 1.03 -16.64 2.02
C GLN A 51 1.23 -16.48 0.51
N ASP A 52 0.88 -17.50 -0.28
CA ASP A 52 0.96 -17.45 -1.74
C ASP A 52 0.01 -16.43 -2.36
N ALA A 53 -1.22 -16.33 -1.85
CA ALA A 53 -2.20 -15.36 -2.33
C ALA A 53 -1.78 -13.92 -1.96
N ALA A 54 -1.29 -13.71 -0.74
CA ALA A 54 -0.74 -12.44 -0.28
C ALA A 54 0.48 -12.02 -1.12
N PHE A 55 1.36 -12.96 -1.47
CA PHE A 55 2.50 -12.68 -2.35
C PHE A 55 2.06 -12.27 -3.76
N ARG A 56 1.07 -12.95 -4.34
CA ARG A 56 0.48 -12.55 -5.63
C ARG A 56 -0.19 -11.18 -5.57
N ALA A 57 -0.93 -10.90 -4.49
CA ALA A 57 -1.55 -9.58 -4.27
C ALA A 57 -0.48 -8.49 -4.19
N LYS A 58 0.62 -8.72 -3.45
CA LYS A 58 1.77 -7.80 -3.37
C LYS A 58 2.35 -7.49 -4.76
N LEU A 59 2.62 -8.51 -5.56
CA LEU A 59 3.16 -8.32 -6.92
C LEU A 59 2.20 -7.54 -7.82
N LYS A 60 0.89 -7.84 -7.74
CA LYS A 60 -0.15 -7.11 -8.47
C LYS A 60 -0.20 -5.64 -8.05
N MET A 61 -0.17 -5.35 -6.74
CA MET A 61 -0.14 -3.98 -6.22
C MET A 61 1.08 -3.22 -6.72
N GLN A 62 2.28 -3.81 -6.67
CA GLN A 62 3.50 -3.19 -7.17
C GLN A 62 3.40 -2.86 -8.67
N GLY A 63 2.87 -3.79 -9.47
CA GLY A 63 2.68 -3.57 -10.91
C GLY A 63 1.65 -2.49 -11.26
N LEU A 64 0.65 -2.27 -10.41
CA LEU A 64 -0.36 -1.22 -10.60
C LEU A 64 0.12 0.16 -10.14
N LEU A 65 0.95 0.22 -9.09
CA LEU A 65 1.50 1.48 -8.56
C LEU A 65 2.68 2.04 -9.37
N GLN A 66 3.30 1.22 -10.22
CA GLN A 66 4.42 1.62 -11.09
C GLN A 66 3.97 2.08 -12.49
N ARG A 67 2.66 2.10 -12.75
CA ARG A 67 2.08 2.53 -14.04
C ARG A 67 1.84 4.02 -14.11
#